data_AF-A0A2N7XBC0-F1
#
_entry.id   AF-A0A2N7XBC0-F1
#
_cell.length_a   1.000
_cell.length_b   1.000
_cell.length_c   1.000
_cell.angle_alpha   90.00
_cell.angle_beta   90.00
_cell.angle_gamma   90.00
#
_symmetry.space_group_name_H-M   'P 1'
#
loop_
_entity.id
_entity.type
_entity.pdbx_description
1 polymer ?
#
loop_
_entity_poly.entity_id
_entity_poly.type
_entity_poly.pdbx_seq_one_letter_code
_entity_poly.pdbx_strand_id
1 'polypeptide(L)' 'MAPTGSVDIRLDFPPNPNAVKYVVDDHVLLARGSASFNTLAAAEASPLAKRVLAIPGVASCLIGYNFVT' A
#
# COMPACT_ATOMS: atom_id res chain seq x y z
N MET A 1 18.40 1.25 -11.87
CA MET A 1 17.52 1.62 -13.00
C MET A 1 16.09 1.51 -12.50
N ALA A 2 15.33 2.61 -12.42
CA ALA A 2 13.92 2.51 -12.04
C ALA A 2 13.18 1.79 -13.19
N PRO A 3 12.25 0.87 -12.89
CA PRO A 3 11.49 0.20 -13.96
C PRO A 3 10.80 1.26 -14.82
N THR A 4 11.03 1.18 -16.14
CA THR A 4 10.60 2.17 -17.13
C THR A 4 9.25 1.80 -17.75
N GLY A 5 8.43 1.05 -17.01
CA GLY A 5 7.10 0.60 -17.43
C GLY A 5 5.98 1.35 -16.69
N SER A 6 4.81 1.42 -17.31
CA SER A 6 3.57 1.78 -16.61
C SER A 6 3.31 0.77 -15.50
N VAL A 7 2.72 1.23 -14.39
CA VAL A 7 2.20 0.35 -13.34
C VAL A 7 0.68 0.45 -13.41
N ASP A 8 0.03 -0.65 -13.77
CA ASP A 8 -1.42 -0.71 -13.76
C ASP A 8 -1.92 -0.96 -12.33
N ILE A 9 -2.88 -0.14 -11.90
CA ILE A 9 -3.45 -0.18 -10.56
C ILE A 9 -4.96 -0.33 -10.69
N ARG A 10 -5.51 -1.39 -10.07
CA ARG A 10 -6.95 -1.62 -9.95
C ARG A 10 -7.45 -1.28 -8.55
N LEU A 11 -8.67 -0.78 -8.46
CA LEU A 11 -9.36 -0.56 -7.19
C LEU A 11 -10.33 -1.71 -6.92
N ASP A 12 -10.17 -2.33 -5.76
CA ASP A 12 -11.15 -3.23 -5.16
C ASP A 12 -11.77 -2.55 -3.95
N PHE A 13 -13.10 -2.64 -3.82
CA PHE A 13 -13.85 -2.00 -2.74
C PHE A 13 -14.31 -3.07 -1.74
N PRO A 14 -13.60 -3.25 -0.60
CA PRO A 14 -14.01 -4.21 0.42
C PRO A 14 -15.28 -3.75 1.15
N PRO A 15 -15.93 -4.61 1.97
CA PRO A 15 -17.13 -4.24 2.72
C PRO A 15 -16.95 -3.07 3.71
N ASN A 16 -15.72 -2.75 4.10
CA ASN A 16 -15.44 -1.61 4.96
C ASN A 16 -15.49 -0.30 4.14
N PRO A 17 -16.44 0.61 4.39
CA PRO A 17 -16.59 1.84 3.60
C PRO A 17 -15.46 2.85 3.81
N ASN A 18 -14.61 2.66 4.81
CA ASN A 18 -13.45 3.52 5.08
C ASN A 18 -12.15 2.98 4.45
N ALA A 19 -12.23 1.94 3.63
CA ALA A 19 -11.07 1.29 3.03
C ALA A 19 -11.22 1.13 1.51
N VAL A 20 -10.12 1.31 0.80
CA VAL A 20 -10.00 1.02 -0.63
C VAL A 20 -8.77 0.16 -0.81
N LYS A 21 -8.88 -0.94 -1.56
CA LYS A 21 -7.74 -1.81 -1.84
C LYS A 21 -7.19 -1.49 -3.24
N TYR A 22 -5.94 -1.07 -3.29
CA TYR A 22 -5.20 -0.80 -4.51
C TYR A 22 -4.38 -2.04 -4.86
N VAL A 23 -4.70 -2.71 -5.97
CA VAL A 23 -4.02 -3.93 -6.43
C VAL A 23 -3.11 -3.60 -7.60
N VAL A 24 -1.86 -4.06 -7.54
CA VAL A 24 -0.88 -3.99 -8.64
C VAL A 24 -0.72 -5.38 -9.26
N ASP A 25 -0.80 -5.49 -10.58
CA ASP A 25 -0.82 -6.80 -11.24
C ASP A 25 0.60 -7.39 -11.42
N ASP A 26 1.60 -6.58 -11.81
CA ASP A 26 2.93 -7.06 -12.20
C ASP A 26 4.05 -6.79 -11.16
N HIS A 27 3.68 -6.42 -9.93
CA HIS A 27 4.65 -6.05 -8.90
C HIS A 27 4.39 -6.73 -7.56
N VAL A 28 5.45 -7.29 -6.98
CA VAL A 28 5.45 -7.80 -5.60
C VAL A 28 5.88 -6.67 -4.67
N LEU A 29 4.97 -6.26 -3.78
CA LEU A 29 5.22 -5.26 -2.74
C LEU A 29 5.81 -5.90 -1.47
N LEU A 30 5.30 -7.06 -1.07
CA LEU A 30 5.77 -7.80 0.10
C LEU A 30 5.74 -9.32 -0.15
N ALA A 31 6.90 -9.93 -0.35
CA ALA A 31 6.98 -11.32 -0.78
C ALA A 31 6.36 -12.35 0.20
N ARG A 32 6.21 -12.01 1.48
CA ARG A 32 5.60 -12.89 2.50
C ARG A 32 4.77 -12.10 3.50
N GLY A 33 3.60 -12.64 3.83
CA GLY A 33 2.71 -12.10 4.85
C GLY A 33 2.11 -10.74 4.46
N SER A 34 1.83 -9.92 5.47
CA SER A 34 1.36 -8.55 5.34
C SER A 34 1.96 -7.69 6.46
N ALA A 35 2.03 -6.38 6.24
CA ALA A 35 2.52 -5.42 7.22
C ALA A 35 1.52 -4.26 7.36
N SER A 36 1.12 -3.98 8.60
CA SER A 36 0.17 -2.92 8.94
C SER A 36 0.89 -1.74 9.58
N PHE A 37 0.53 -0.53 9.18
CA PHE A 37 1.11 0.71 9.68
C PHE A 37 0.00 1.69 10.06
N ASN A 38 0.06 2.23 11.27
CA ASN A 38 -0.88 3.20 11.81
C ASN A 38 -0.21 4.52 12.21
N THR A 39 1.11 4.62 12.08
CA THR A 39 1.89 5.83 12.40
C THR A 39 3.09 5.96 11.45
N LEU A 40 3.55 7.20 11.22
CA LEU A 40 4.75 7.45 10.41
C LEU A 40 6.02 6.82 11.01
N ALA A 41 6.10 6.71 12.34
CA ALA A 41 7.22 6.08 13.04
C ALA A 41 7.25 4.56 12.77
N ALA A 42 6.11 3.88 12.86
CA ALA A 42 6.02 2.44 12.52
C ALA A 42 6.36 2.17 11.04
N ALA A 43 6.13 3.15 10.17
CA ALA A 43 6.41 3.07 8.75
C ALA A 43 7.88 3.34 8.37
N GLU A 44 8.78 3.65 9.31
CA GLU A 44 10.15 4.10 8.99
C GLU A 44 10.90 3.21 8.00
N ALA A 45 10.76 1.89 8.12
CA ALA A 45 11.41 0.91 7.26
C ALA A 45 10.75 0.72 5.88
N SER A 46 9.57 1.32 5.64
CA SER A 46 8.82 1.19 4.39
C SER A 46 8.62 2.55 3.72
N PRO A 47 9.43 2.90 2.71
CA PRO A 47 9.25 4.15 1.96
C PRO A 47 7.85 4.31 1.35
N LEU A 48 7.22 3.20 0.96
CA LEU A 48 5.84 3.18 0.46
C LEU A 48 4.85 3.55 1.58
N ALA A 49 4.92 2.88 2.74
CA ALA A 49 4.02 3.16 3.85
C ALA A 49 4.15 4.60 4.35
N LYS A 50 5.38 5.14 4.45
CA LYS A 50 5.60 6.55 4.85
C LYS A 50 4.89 7.52 3.91
N ARG A 51 4.98 7.28 2.60
CA ARG A 51 4.36 8.15 1.59
C ARG A 51 2.83 8.05 1.64
N VAL A 52 2.28 6.84 1.82
CA VAL A 52 0.84 6.64 1.96
C VAL A 52 0.31 7.32 3.22
N LEU A 53 0.96 7.12 4.38
CA LEU A 53 0.53 7.74 5.64
C LEU A 53 0.76 9.25 5.70
N ALA A 54 1.57 9.82 4.81
CA ALA A 54 1.74 11.27 4.69
C ALA A 54 0.58 11.95 3.94
N ILE A 55 -0.31 11.18 3.30
CA ILE A 55 -1.48 11.72 2.61
C ILE A 55 -2.51 12.17 3.67
N PRO A 56 -2.97 13.44 3.64
CA PRO A 56 -3.97 13.93 4.58
C PRO A 56 -5.25 13.06 4.56
N GLY A 57 -5.68 12.64 5.75
CA GLY A 57 -6.88 11.81 5.93
C GLY A 57 -6.63 10.29 5.93
N VAL A 58 -5.42 9.83 5.59
CA VAL A 58 -5.07 8.40 5.72
C VAL A 58 -4.75 8.08 7.19
N ALA A 59 -5.56 7.20 7.79
CA ALA A 59 -5.38 6.80 9.19
C ALA A 59 -4.42 5.62 9.36
N SER A 60 -4.37 4.71 8.39
CA SER A 60 -3.54 3.51 8.43
C SER A 60 -3.36 2.95 7.01
N CYS A 61 -2.36 2.09 6.82
CA CYS A 61 -2.25 1.27 5.62
C CYS A 61 -1.79 -0.16 5.93
N LEU A 62 -2.24 -1.11 5.11
CA LEU A 62 -1.85 -2.51 5.09
C LEU A 62 -1.17 -2.79 3.75
N ILE A 63 0.07 -3.26 3.76
CA ILE A 63 0.80 -3.70 2.57
C ILE A 63 0.80 -5.22 2.55
N GLY A 64 0.24 -5.79 1.48
CA GLY A 64 0.24 -7.22 1.21
C GLY A 64 1.15 -7.60 0.04
N TYR A 65 0.93 -8.79 -0.52
CA TYR A 65 1.77 -9.33 -1.59
C TYR A 65 1.87 -8.40 -2.81
N ASN A 66 0.73 -7.96 -3.33
CA ASN A 66 0.61 -7.11 -4.51
C ASN A 66 -0.49 -6.05 -4.32
N PHE A 67 -0.75 -5.64 -3.07
CA PHE A 67 -1.79 -4.66 -2.79
C PHE A 67 -1.46 -3.77 -1.60
N VAL A 68 -2.12 -2.61 -1.56
CA VAL A 68 -2.18 -1.72 -0.40
C VAL A 68 -3.66 -1.50 -0.04
N THR A 69 -4.00 -1.44 1.24
CA THR A 69 -5.33 -1.06 1.75
C THR A 69 -5.20 -0.01 2.82
#